data_AF-A0A534P3R0-F1
#
_entry.id   AF-A0A534P3R0-F1
#
_cell.length_a   1.000
_cell.length_b   1.000
_cell.length_c   1.000
_cell.angle_alpha   90.00
_cell.angle_beta   90.00
_cell.angle_gamma   90.00
#
_symmetry.space_group_name_H-M   'P 1'
#
loop_
_entity.id
_entity.type
_entity.pdbx_description
1 polymer ?
#
loop_
_entity_poly.entity_id
_entity_poly.type
_entity_poly.pdbx_seq_one_letter_code
_entity_poly.pdbx_strand_id
1 'polypeptide(L)'
;MESIKHALGETLGSEVVRLLNAVERGDHDSIDGTQALAQFERLTRDLHPVKFLEVAREALEFLSRPQRLALAELLQARARYTDLTAPGLMKQGLQDPGEIALALQALHNEDPELVIELLGSEFRHLPVMKLTLAALAAVAAKHRVLPADHLR
;
A
#
# COMPACT_ATOMS: atom_id res chain seq x y z
N MET A 1 20.25 -1.70 -1.11
CA MET A 1 19.03 -2.34 -1.65
C MET A 1 19.16 -3.86 -1.80
N GLU A 2 20.26 -4.40 -2.35
CA GLU A 2 20.40 -5.86 -2.52
C GLU A 2 20.35 -6.67 -1.22
N SER A 3 20.95 -6.17 -0.13
CA SER A 3 20.88 -6.81 1.20
C SER A 3 19.44 -6.96 1.72
N ILE A 4 18.59 -5.95 1.51
CA ILE A 4 17.17 -6.00 1.90
C ILE A 4 16.43 -7.04 1.05
N LYS A 5 16.67 -7.09 -0.26
CA LYS A 5 16.04 -8.06 -1.16
C LYS A 5 16.41 -9.50 -0.80
N HIS A 6 17.66 -9.74 -0.42
CA HIS A 6 18.11 -11.05 0.07
C HIS A 6 17.36 -11.46 1.34
N ALA A 7 17.35 -10.59 2.36
CA ALA A 7 16.71 -10.88 3.63
C ALA A 7 15.18 -11.07 3.49
N LEU A 8 14.52 -10.30 2.60
CA LEU A 8 13.12 -10.50 2.24
C LEU A 8 12.88 -11.87 1.59
N GLY A 9 13.74 -12.28 0.66
CA GLY A 9 13.66 -13.57 -0.01
C GLY A 9 13.75 -14.74 0.95
N GLU A 10 14.67 -14.67 1.93
CA GLU A 10 14.85 -15.70 2.96
C GLU A 10 13.71 -15.74 3.98
N THR A 11 13.18 -14.58 4.37
CA THR A 11 12.23 -14.48 5.50
C THR A 11 10.77 -14.56 5.06
N LEU A 12 10.43 -13.90 3.95
CA LEU A 12 9.05 -13.65 3.52
C LEU A 12 8.75 -14.17 2.11
N GLY A 13 9.76 -14.71 1.42
CA GLY A 13 9.65 -15.36 0.12
C GLY A 13 10.00 -14.46 -1.06
N SER A 14 10.30 -15.11 -2.19
CA SER A 14 10.70 -14.45 -3.44
C SER A 14 9.60 -13.60 -4.08
N GLU A 15 8.34 -13.83 -3.71
CA GLU A 15 7.18 -13.07 -4.20
C GLU A 15 7.23 -11.61 -3.78
N VAL A 16 7.52 -11.33 -2.50
CA VAL A 16 7.65 -9.96 -1.99
C VAL A 16 8.80 -9.23 -2.68
N VAL A 17 9.90 -9.92 -2.95
CA VAL A 17 11.04 -9.36 -3.69
C VAL A 17 10.65 -8.99 -5.13
N ARG A 18 9.84 -9.84 -5.78
CA ARG A 18 9.29 -9.53 -7.12
C ARG A 18 8.39 -8.30 -7.09
N LEU A 19 7.50 -8.18 -6.11
CA LEU A 19 6.64 -7.01 -5.94
C LEU A 19 7.47 -5.72 -5.75
N LEU A 20 8.48 -5.76 -4.88
CA LEU A 20 9.37 -4.60 -4.66
C LEU A 20 10.09 -4.18 -5.97
N ASN A 21 10.63 -5.15 -6.72
CA ASN A 21 11.29 -4.88 -8.01
C ASN A 21 10.32 -4.29 -9.05
N ALA A 22 9.08 -4.77 -9.08
CA ALA A 22 8.06 -4.26 -10.00
C ALA A 22 7.68 -2.82 -9.67
N VAL A 23 7.46 -2.52 -8.38
CA VAL A 23 7.16 -1.18 -7.86
C VAL A 23 8.29 -0.19 -8.16
N GLU A 24 9.54 -0.55 -7.90
CA GLU A 24 10.72 0.30 -8.20
C GLU A 24 10.83 0.67 -9.68
N ARG A 25 10.35 -0.20 -10.58
CA ARG A 25 10.35 0.03 -12.03
C ARG A 25 9.05 0.65 -12.54
N GLY A 26 8.03 0.82 -11.68
CA GLY A 26 6.68 1.22 -12.09
C GLY A 26 5.99 0.20 -13.01
N ASP A 27 6.45 -1.05 -13.00
CA ASP A 27 6.00 -2.12 -13.89
C ASP A 27 4.76 -2.81 -13.31
N HIS A 28 3.58 -2.29 -13.63
CA HIS A 28 2.32 -2.86 -13.19
C HIS A 28 1.89 -4.12 -13.95
N ASP A 29 2.50 -4.38 -15.12
CA ASP A 29 2.13 -5.53 -15.97
C ASP A 29 2.67 -6.83 -15.39
N SER A 30 3.81 -6.78 -14.70
CA SER A 30 4.33 -7.93 -13.96
C SER A 30 3.66 -8.18 -12.61
N ILE A 31 2.72 -7.33 -12.19
CA ILE A 31 1.99 -7.46 -10.93
C ILE A 31 0.64 -8.14 -11.16
N ASP A 32 0.42 -9.27 -10.50
CA ASP A 32 -0.91 -9.84 -10.34
C ASP A 32 -1.64 -9.13 -9.17
N GLY A 33 -2.79 -8.52 -9.46
CA GLY A 33 -3.53 -7.73 -8.47
C GLY A 33 -4.11 -8.55 -7.33
N THR A 34 -4.47 -9.81 -7.58
CA THR A 34 -5.00 -10.72 -6.56
C THR A 34 -3.89 -11.15 -5.60
N GLN A 35 -2.71 -11.47 -6.14
CA GLN A 35 -1.53 -11.78 -5.33
C GLN A 35 -1.07 -10.57 -4.52
N ALA A 36 -1.00 -9.39 -5.15
CA ALA A 36 -0.62 -8.15 -4.45
C ALA A 36 -1.57 -7.84 -3.29
N LEU A 37 -2.89 -8.03 -3.48
CA LEU A 37 -3.89 -7.87 -2.42
C LEU A 37 -3.67 -8.87 -1.27
N ALA A 38 -3.46 -10.14 -1.59
CA ALA A 38 -3.23 -11.17 -0.58
C ALA A 38 -1.94 -10.90 0.24
N GLN A 39 -0.87 -10.42 -0.41
CA GLN A 39 0.35 -10.03 0.29
C GLN A 39 0.16 -8.78 1.13
N PHE A 40 -0.57 -7.78 0.62
CA PHE A 40 -0.95 -6.60 1.38
C PHE A 40 -1.67 -7.01 2.67
N GLU A 41 -2.79 -7.72 2.57
CA GLU A 41 -3.58 -8.20 3.71
C GLU A 41 -2.72 -8.94 4.74
N ARG A 42 -1.94 -9.93 4.28
CA ARG A 42 -1.07 -10.74 5.15
C ARG A 42 -0.03 -9.90 5.91
N LEU A 43 0.50 -8.86 5.28
CA LEU A 43 1.62 -8.09 5.81
C LEU A 43 1.18 -6.86 6.61
N THR A 44 -0.03 -6.35 6.38
CA THR A 44 -0.52 -5.12 7.01
C THR A 44 -1.61 -5.31 8.04
N ARG A 45 -2.42 -6.39 7.99
CA ARG A 45 -3.59 -6.58 8.87
C ARG A 45 -3.28 -6.34 10.35
N ASP A 46 -2.21 -6.94 10.86
CA ASP A 46 -1.85 -6.88 12.28
C ASP A 46 -0.90 -5.72 12.63
N LEU A 47 -0.64 -4.79 11.70
CA LEU A 47 0.23 -3.65 11.99
C LEU A 47 -0.48 -2.68 12.93
N HIS A 48 0.23 -2.23 13.97
CA HIS A 48 -0.21 -1.11 14.78
C HIS A 48 -0.46 0.12 13.90
N PRO A 49 -1.51 0.94 14.12
CA PRO A 49 -1.89 2.05 13.25
C PRO A 49 -0.75 3.05 12.96
N VAL A 50 0.09 3.34 13.95
CA VAL A 50 1.29 4.19 13.75
C VAL A 50 2.26 3.58 12.74
N LYS A 51 2.49 2.26 12.81
CA LYS A 51 3.38 1.56 11.88
C LYS A 51 2.77 1.44 10.49
N PHE A 52 1.45 1.24 10.43
CA PHE A 52 0.71 1.26 9.18
C PHE A 52 0.84 2.62 8.47
N LEU A 53 0.72 3.73 9.20
CA LEU A 53 0.91 5.08 8.65
C LEU A 53 2.29 5.26 8.01
N GLU A 54 3.35 4.83 8.70
CA GLU A 54 4.73 4.89 8.17
C GLU A 54 4.85 4.09 6.86
N VAL A 55 4.33 2.86 6.87
CA VAL A 55 4.34 1.97 5.70
C VAL A 55 3.56 2.58 4.54
N ALA A 56 2.36 3.08 4.80
CA ALA A 56 1.50 3.67 3.77
C ALA A 56 2.14 4.92 3.17
N ARG A 57 2.72 5.80 4.00
CA ARG A 57 3.40 6.99 3.51
C ARG A 57 4.57 6.65 2.60
N GLU A 58 5.47 5.78 3.04
CA GLU A 58 6.62 5.35 2.24
C GLU A 58 6.19 4.61 0.96
N ALA A 59 5.18 3.74 1.04
CA ALA A 59 4.65 3.05 -0.15
C ALA A 59 4.12 4.03 -1.20
N LEU A 60 3.42 5.08 -0.79
CA LEU A 60 2.85 6.08 -1.70
C LEU A 60 3.92 7.01 -2.32
N GLU A 61 5.13 7.04 -1.79
CA GLU A 61 6.27 7.75 -2.39
C GLU A 61 6.77 7.07 -3.67
N PHE A 62 6.54 5.76 -3.84
CA PHE A 62 6.85 5.05 -5.09
C PHE A 62 5.92 5.42 -6.24
N LEU A 63 4.74 5.97 -5.95
CA LEU A 63 3.82 6.44 -6.96
C LEU A 63 4.24 7.84 -7.42
N SER A 64 4.14 8.10 -8.71
CA SER A 64 4.23 9.45 -9.26
C SER A 64 3.03 10.31 -8.81
N ARG A 65 3.16 11.63 -8.91
CA ARG A 65 2.06 12.55 -8.58
C ARG A 65 0.77 12.25 -9.37
N PRO A 66 0.79 12.02 -10.70
CA PRO A 66 -0.42 11.63 -11.44
C PRO A 66 -1.01 10.30 -10.96
N GLN A 67 -0.18 9.33 -10.60
CA GLN A 67 -0.65 8.06 -10.04
C GLN A 67 -1.32 8.25 -8.68
N ARG A 68 -0.77 9.08 -7.78
CA ARG A 68 -1.42 9.38 -6.50
C ARG A 68 -2.77 10.08 -6.66
N LEU A 69 -2.88 10.99 -7.63
CA LEU A 69 -4.16 11.62 -7.95
C LEU A 69 -5.18 10.58 -8.45
N ALA A 70 -4.80 9.75 -9.41
CA ALA A 70 -5.66 8.68 -9.93
C ALA A 70 -6.06 7.67 -8.84
N LEU A 71 -5.13 7.33 -7.94
CA LEU A 71 -5.43 6.50 -6.77
C LEU A 71 -6.49 7.17 -5.90
N ALA A 72 -6.29 8.44 -5.52
CA ALA A 72 -7.24 9.15 -4.66
C ALA A 72 -8.64 9.22 -5.28
N GLU A 73 -8.74 9.46 -6.59
CA GLU A 73 -10.03 9.44 -7.31
C GLU A 73 -10.71 8.06 -7.24
N LEU A 74 -9.94 6.97 -7.39
CA LEU A 74 -10.46 5.61 -7.24
C LEU A 74 -10.91 5.32 -5.81
N LEU A 75 -10.13 5.72 -4.80
CA LEU A 75 -10.50 5.54 -3.40
C LEU A 75 -11.77 6.32 -3.07
N GLN A 76 -11.90 7.55 -3.56
CA GLN A 76 -13.10 8.38 -3.38
C GLN A 76 -14.32 7.77 -4.07
N ALA A 77 -14.16 7.27 -5.29
CA ALA A 77 -15.24 6.60 -6.01
C ALA A 77 -15.70 5.33 -5.26
N ARG A 78 -14.75 4.53 -4.77
CA ARG A 78 -15.06 3.31 -4.00
C ARG A 78 -15.74 3.63 -2.68
N ALA A 79 -15.19 4.56 -1.91
CA ALA A 79 -15.74 4.95 -0.62
C ALA A 79 -17.17 5.48 -0.72
N ARG A 80 -17.54 6.18 -1.81
CA ARG A 80 -18.93 6.56 -2.08
C ARG A 80 -19.84 5.37 -2.39
N TYR A 81 -19.31 4.32 -3.00
CA TYR A 81 -20.09 3.13 -3.35
C TYR A 81 -20.33 2.21 -2.14
N THR A 82 -19.39 2.18 -1.20
CA THR A 82 -19.45 1.34 0.01
C THR A 82 -19.86 2.10 1.26
N ASP A 83 -20.28 3.36 1.12
CA ASP A 83 -20.58 4.27 2.24
C ASP A 83 -19.45 4.36 3.29
N LEU A 84 -18.20 4.11 2.87
CA LEU A 84 -17.02 4.23 3.74
C LEU A 84 -16.65 5.69 3.88
N THR A 85 -16.38 6.12 5.12
CA THR A 85 -15.95 7.48 5.41
C THR A 85 -14.65 7.48 6.19
N ALA A 86 -13.75 8.38 5.80
CA ALA A 86 -12.51 8.61 6.52
C ALA A 86 -12.15 10.11 6.45
N PRO A 87 -11.63 10.70 7.53
CA PRO A 87 -11.18 12.09 7.53
C PRO A 87 -10.21 12.36 6.38
N GLY A 88 -10.46 13.42 5.62
CA GLY A 88 -9.60 13.85 4.51
C GLY A 88 -9.74 13.05 3.21
N LEU A 89 -10.36 11.87 3.21
CA LEU A 89 -10.47 11.03 2.00
C LEU A 89 -11.22 11.73 0.87
N MET A 90 -12.29 12.47 1.20
CA MET A 90 -13.13 13.19 0.23
C MET A 90 -12.58 14.57 -0.19
N LYS A 91 -11.34 14.90 0.19
CA LYS A 91 -10.71 16.17 -0.17
C LYS A 91 -10.51 16.26 -1.69
N GLN A 92 -10.98 17.34 -2.30
CA GLN A 92 -10.77 17.58 -3.73
C GLN A 92 -9.28 17.74 -4.05
N GLY A 93 -8.81 17.07 -5.10
CA GLY A 93 -7.41 17.16 -5.54
C GLY A 93 -6.40 16.48 -4.59
N LEU A 94 -6.87 15.55 -3.74
CA LEU A 94 -6.04 14.74 -2.88
C LEU A 94 -4.98 14.00 -3.70
N GLN A 95 -3.70 14.18 -3.34
CA GLN A 95 -2.56 13.57 -4.03
C GLN A 95 -1.29 13.53 -3.17
N ASP A 96 -1.33 14.14 -1.99
CA ASP A 96 -0.22 14.12 -1.05
C ASP A 96 -0.13 12.71 -0.42
N PRO A 97 1.04 12.06 -0.42
CA PRO A 97 1.18 10.72 0.12
C PRO A 97 0.88 10.66 1.62
N GLY A 98 1.19 11.70 2.38
CA GLY A 98 0.89 11.79 3.81
C GLY A 98 -0.62 11.91 4.07
N GLU A 99 -1.32 12.76 3.32
CA GLU A 99 -2.77 12.91 3.45
C GLU A 99 -3.53 11.63 3.08
N ILE A 100 -3.14 10.95 2.00
CA ILE A 100 -3.72 9.65 1.63
C ILE A 100 -3.43 8.61 2.72
N ALA A 101 -2.19 8.54 3.20
CA ALA A 101 -1.80 7.59 4.26
C ALA A 101 -2.57 7.82 5.57
N LEU A 102 -2.85 9.08 5.95
CA LEU A 102 -3.68 9.41 7.11
C LEU A 102 -5.13 8.93 6.93
N ALA A 103 -5.71 9.09 5.75
CA ALA A 103 -7.05 8.58 5.47
C ALA A 103 -7.11 7.05 5.57
N LEU A 104 -6.11 6.35 5.02
CA LEU A 104 -6.00 4.88 5.13
C LEU A 104 -5.76 4.44 6.57
N GLN A 105 -4.93 5.16 7.34
CA GLN A 105 -4.67 4.87 8.74
C GLN A 105 -5.92 5.08 9.61
N ALA A 106 -6.74 6.08 9.33
CA ALA A 106 -7.99 6.29 10.05
C ALA A 106 -8.92 5.07 9.92
N LEU A 107 -9.04 4.52 8.71
CA LEU A 107 -9.78 3.28 8.45
C LEU A 107 -9.12 2.08 9.15
N HIS A 108 -7.80 1.93 9.01
CA HIS A 108 -7.05 0.82 9.63
C HIS A 108 -7.17 0.80 11.16
N ASN A 109 -7.26 1.98 11.79
CA ASN A 109 -7.43 2.12 13.22
C ASN A 109 -8.84 1.75 13.70
N GLU A 110 -9.85 1.95 12.86
CA GLU A 110 -11.22 1.53 13.14
C GLU A 110 -11.35 0.02 12.97
N ASP A 111 -11.02 -0.49 11.78
CA ASP A 111 -10.95 -1.91 11.47
C ASP A 111 -10.06 -2.11 10.21
N PRO A 112 -8.97 -2.90 10.28
CA PRO A 112 -8.13 -3.23 9.13
C PRO A 112 -8.90 -3.75 7.90
N GLU A 113 -10.04 -4.41 8.10
CA GLU A 113 -10.88 -4.90 7.01
C GLU A 113 -11.45 -3.77 6.14
N LEU A 114 -11.65 -2.56 6.69
CA LEU A 114 -12.16 -1.41 5.92
C LEU A 114 -11.15 -0.95 4.87
N VAL A 115 -9.85 -1.03 5.18
CA VAL A 115 -8.79 -0.74 4.20
C VAL A 115 -8.76 -1.81 3.12
N ILE A 116 -8.94 -3.08 3.51
CA ILE A 116 -9.00 -4.20 2.57
C ILE A 116 -10.23 -4.08 1.67
N GLU A 117 -11.38 -3.66 2.18
CA GLU A 117 -12.59 -3.44 1.39
C GLU A 117 -12.41 -2.26 0.40
N LEU A 118 -11.73 -1.20 0.84
CA LEU A 118 -11.44 -0.04 0.01
C LEU A 118 -10.45 -0.38 -1.12
N LEU A 119 -9.35 -1.09 -0.81
CA LEU A 119 -8.27 -1.39 -1.76
C LEU A 119 -8.52 -2.67 -2.58
N GLY A 120 -9.19 -3.67 -2.00
CA GLY A 120 -9.47 -4.99 -2.58
C GLY A 120 -10.65 -5.02 -3.55
N SER A 121 -11.16 -3.85 -3.91
CA SER A 121 -12.28 -3.65 -4.83
C SER A 121 -12.03 -4.24 -6.23
N GLU A 122 -13.05 -4.14 -7.09
CA GLU A 122 -12.94 -4.48 -8.52
C GLU A 122 -11.77 -3.80 -9.24
N PHE A 123 -11.26 -2.70 -8.66
CA PHE A 123 -10.14 -1.93 -9.18
C PHE A 123 -8.77 -2.58 -8.95
N ARG A 124 -8.66 -3.70 -8.24
CA ARG A 124 -7.38 -4.38 -7.97
C ARG A 124 -6.58 -4.74 -9.24
N HIS A 125 -7.24 -4.81 -10.39
CA HIS A 125 -6.59 -5.07 -11.68
C HIS A 125 -6.14 -3.82 -12.43
N LEU A 126 -6.52 -2.62 -11.95
CA LEU A 126 -6.07 -1.36 -12.53
C LEU A 126 -4.58 -1.11 -12.26
N PRO A 127 -3.83 -0.52 -13.22
CA PRO A 127 -2.40 -0.26 -13.08
C PRO A 127 -1.98 0.38 -11.76
N VAL A 128 -2.66 1.47 -11.38
CA VAL A 128 -2.34 2.22 -10.17
C VAL A 128 -2.66 1.43 -8.89
N MET A 129 -3.73 0.64 -8.89
CA MET A 129 -4.10 -0.16 -7.72
C MET A 129 -3.11 -1.32 -7.51
N LYS A 130 -2.71 -1.99 -8.59
CA LYS A 130 -1.65 -3.01 -8.56
C LYS A 130 -0.36 -2.48 -7.95
N LEU A 131 0.11 -1.33 -8.42
CA LEU A 131 1.30 -0.67 -7.88
C LEU A 131 1.14 -0.29 -6.41
N THR A 132 -0.04 0.22 -6.02
CA THR A 132 -0.33 0.60 -4.64
C THR A 132 -0.29 -0.61 -3.70
N LEU A 133 -1.00 -1.68 -4.05
CA LEU A 133 -1.03 -2.93 -3.26
C LEU A 133 0.37 -3.54 -3.14
N ALA A 134 1.11 -3.62 -4.26
CA ALA A 134 2.46 -4.12 -4.27
C ALA A 134 3.42 -3.26 -3.45
N ALA A 135 3.30 -1.93 -3.51
CA ALA A 135 4.13 -1.01 -2.74
C ALA A 135 3.87 -1.16 -1.23
N LEU A 136 2.59 -1.20 -0.82
CA LEU A 136 2.21 -1.41 0.57
C LEU A 136 2.75 -2.74 1.12
N ALA A 137 2.58 -3.83 0.36
CA ALA A 137 3.11 -5.14 0.72
C ALA A 137 4.64 -5.12 0.82
N ALA A 138 5.34 -4.57 -0.17
CA ALA A 138 6.79 -4.53 -0.21
C ALA A 138 7.40 -3.72 0.95
N VAL A 139 6.84 -2.54 1.24
CA VAL A 139 7.30 -1.68 2.34
C VAL A 139 6.97 -2.30 3.70
N ALA A 140 5.79 -2.87 3.88
CA ALA A 140 5.43 -3.58 5.11
C ALA A 140 6.42 -4.74 5.38
N ALA A 141 6.75 -5.51 4.35
CA ALA A 141 7.73 -6.58 4.45
C ALA A 141 9.13 -6.05 4.79
N LYS A 142 9.59 -4.98 4.15
CA LYS A 142 10.86 -4.32 4.47
C LYS A 142 10.91 -3.92 5.95
N HIS A 143 9.83 -3.34 6.48
CA HIS A 143 9.72 -2.94 7.88
C HIS A 143 9.67 -4.10 8.87
N ARG A 144 9.28 -5.30 8.45
CA ARG A 144 9.32 -6.51 9.28
C ARG A 144 10.73 -7.13 9.37
N VAL A 145 11.54 -6.96 8.33
CA VAL A 145 12.88 -7.56 8.24
C VAL A 145 13.98 -6.63 8.75
N LEU A 146 13.76 -5.31 8.67
CA LEU A 146 14.67 -4.32 9.24
C LEU A 146 14.21 -3.96 10.68
N PRO A 147 14.95 -4.35 11.73
CA PRO A 147 14.67 -3.85 13.08
C PRO A 147 14.88 -2.33 13.14
N ALA A 148 14.11 -1.66 14.00
CA ALA A 148 14.04 -0.19 14.12
C ALA A 148 15.40 0.51 14.37
N ASP A 149 16.43 -0.22 14.79
CA ASP A 149 17.76 0.31 15.09
C ASP A 149 18.66 0.58 13.87
N HIS A 150 18.27 0.19 12.65
CA HIS A 150 19.09 0.38 11.44
C HIS A 150 18.67 1.56 10.53
N LEU A 151 17.76 2.42 10.97
CA LEU A 151 17.27 3.59 10.20
C LEU A 151 17.86 4.94 10.66
N ARG A 152 19.06 4.95 11.26
CA ARG A 152 19.77 6.18 11.62
C ARG A 152 20.77 6.61 10.55
#